data_AF-A0A443JAH0-F1
#
_entry.id   AF-A0A443JAH0-F1
#
_cell.length_a   1.000
_cell.length_b   1.000
_cell.length_c   1.000
_cell.angle_alpha   90.00
_cell.angle_beta   90.00
_cell.angle_gamma   90.00
#
_symmetry.space_group_name_H-M   'P 1'
#
loop_
_entity.id
_entity.type
_entity.pdbx_description
1 polymer ?
#
loop_
_entity_poly.entity_id
_entity_poly.type
_entity_poly.pdbx_seq_one_letter_code
_entity_poly.pdbx_strand_id
1 'polypeptide(L)'
;MLPIVWKGSKKEIWQNLPGFEHRYAPLSDHVFDYFSANSSAFLGLKKDIKEAYLLSEILPALAHLDQFELSDLENTLMSERGGGYRWAPVAGKMGWDHWSTKQIFERLETEKFTAELAEAGFGNGNPKAVNVAAKHVRLAVANLHWQ
;
A
#
# COMPACT_ATOMS: atom_id res chain seq x y z
N MET A 1 -15.34 -3.27 -9.01
CA MET A 1 -14.97 -1.84 -9.08
C MET A 1 -13.51 -1.81 -9.55
N LEU A 2 -13.20 -1.10 -10.64
CA LEU A 2 -11.85 -1.04 -11.19
C LEU A 2 -10.94 -0.22 -10.25
N PRO A 3 -9.64 -0.57 -10.11
CA PRO A 3 -8.71 0.24 -9.33
C PRO A 3 -8.70 1.69 -9.83
N ILE A 4 -8.29 2.64 -8.99
CA ILE A 4 -8.14 4.04 -9.41
C ILE A 4 -7.11 4.09 -10.56
N VAL A 5 -7.59 4.17 -11.80
CA VAL A 5 -6.76 4.28 -12.99
C VAL A 5 -6.61 5.77 -13.30
N TRP A 6 -5.50 6.38 -12.89
CA TRP A 6 -5.15 7.72 -13.37
C TRP A 6 -4.85 7.68 -14.87
N LYS A 7 -5.14 8.77 -15.57
CA LYS A 7 -4.86 8.86 -17.02
C LYS A 7 -3.36 8.68 -17.25
N GLY A 8 -2.98 7.53 -17.81
CA GLY A 8 -1.57 7.14 -18.02
C GLY A 8 -1.10 5.96 -17.17
N SER A 9 -1.89 5.44 -16.23
CA SER A 9 -1.53 4.25 -15.43
C SER A 9 -1.88 2.91 -16.10
N LYS A 10 -2.24 2.93 -17.40
CA LYS A 10 -2.55 1.72 -18.17
C LYS A 10 -1.28 0.87 -18.31
N LYS A 11 -1.31 -0.35 -17.77
CA LYS A 11 -0.18 -1.27 -17.76
C LYS A 11 0.40 -1.45 -19.17
N GLU A 12 -0.46 -1.55 -20.18
CA GLU A 12 -0.09 -1.76 -21.58
C GLU A 12 0.76 -0.62 -22.14
N ILE A 13 0.47 0.64 -21.76
CA ILE A 13 1.25 1.79 -22.23
C ILE A 13 2.69 1.68 -21.74
N TRP A 14 2.87 1.29 -20.48
CA TRP A 14 4.19 1.17 -19.88
C TRP A 14 4.93 -0.09 -20.33
N GLN A 15 4.23 -1.22 -20.53
CA GLN A 15 4.84 -2.44 -21.05
C GLN A 15 5.37 -2.31 -22.48
N ASN A 16 4.90 -1.31 -23.24
CA ASN A 16 5.44 -0.99 -24.57
C ASN A 16 6.74 -0.17 -24.51
N LEU A 17 7.20 0.26 -23.33
CA LEU A 17 8.48 0.95 -23.19
C LEU A 17 9.62 -0.07 -23.07
N PRO A 18 10.78 0.19 -23.72
CA PRO A 18 11.94 -0.70 -23.61
C PRO A 18 12.36 -0.94 -22.15
N GLY A 19 12.43 -2.20 -21.73
CA GLY A 19 12.83 -2.62 -20.37
C GLY A 19 11.69 -2.73 -19.34
N PHE A 20 10.43 -2.59 -19.78
CA PHE A 20 9.23 -2.67 -18.94
C PHE A 20 8.29 -3.84 -19.31
N GLU A 21 8.64 -4.62 -20.33
CA GLU A 21 7.79 -5.64 -20.96
C GLU A 21 7.29 -6.69 -19.97
N HIS A 22 8.17 -7.10 -19.04
CA HIS A 22 7.92 -8.18 -18.08
C HIS A 22 7.68 -7.69 -16.65
N ARG A 23 7.44 -6.39 -16.43
CA ARG A 23 7.20 -5.85 -15.09
C ARG A 23 5.74 -6.00 -14.67
N TYR A 24 5.53 -6.36 -13.41
CA TYR A 24 4.18 -6.52 -12.83
C TYR A 24 3.47 -5.17 -12.68
N ALA A 25 4.19 -4.15 -12.18
CA ALA A 25 3.67 -2.82 -11.95
C ALA A 25 4.58 -1.75 -12.60
N PRO A 26 4.64 -1.71 -13.95
CA PRO A 26 5.74 -1.05 -14.66
C PRO A 26 5.88 0.45 -14.35
N LEU A 27 4.79 1.19 -14.18
CA LEU A 27 4.83 2.59 -13.72
C LEU A 27 5.41 2.72 -12.31
N SER A 28 4.89 1.95 -11.35
CA SER A 28 5.38 1.96 -9.98
C SER A 28 6.85 1.56 -9.90
N ASP A 29 7.23 0.53 -10.64
CA ASP A 29 8.60 0.04 -10.68
C ASP A 29 9.52 1.10 -11.30
N HIS A 30 9.05 1.83 -12.32
CA HIS A 30 9.79 2.98 -12.87
C HIS A 30 10.03 4.07 -11.84
N VAL A 31 8.96 4.48 -11.13
CA VAL A 31 9.05 5.54 -10.12
C VAL A 31 10.01 5.11 -9.00
N PHE A 32 9.90 3.86 -8.53
CA PHE A 32 10.82 3.30 -7.55
C PHE A 32 12.28 3.29 -8.06
N ASP A 33 12.54 2.83 -9.29
CA ASP A 33 13.89 2.80 -9.87
C ASP A 33 14.46 4.21 -10.00
N TYR A 34 13.64 5.16 -10.47
CA TYR A 34 14.04 6.56 -10.60
C TYR A 34 14.44 7.15 -9.24
N PHE A 35 13.60 6.98 -8.21
CA PHE A 35 13.93 7.45 -6.87
C PHE A 35 15.12 6.70 -6.28
N SER A 36 15.27 5.40 -6.53
CA SER A 36 16.42 4.64 -6.04
C SER A 36 17.73 5.14 -6.63
N ALA A 37 17.75 5.51 -7.91
CA ALA A 37 18.93 6.05 -8.57
C ALA A 37 19.25 7.50 -8.18
N ASN A 38 18.22 8.33 -7.91
CA ASN A 38 18.39 9.78 -7.77
C ASN A 38 18.23 10.30 -6.33
N SER A 39 17.72 9.49 -5.40
CA SER A 39 17.39 9.94 -4.03
C SER A 39 18.59 10.31 -3.18
N SER A 40 19.78 9.82 -3.48
CA SER A 40 21.00 10.16 -2.75
C SER A 40 21.27 11.67 -2.70
N ALA A 41 20.85 12.40 -3.74
CA ALA A 41 21.02 13.85 -3.85
C ALA A 41 20.10 14.66 -2.91
N PHE A 42 19.00 14.09 -2.42
CA PHE A 42 18.00 14.83 -1.61
C PHE A 42 17.52 14.12 -0.33
N LEU A 43 17.66 12.81 -0.20
CA LEU A 43 17.35 12.05 1.02
C LEU A 43 18.58 11.82 1.92
N GLY A 44 19.78 12.17 1.44
CA GLY A 44 21.04 11.94 2.15
C GLY A 44 21.47 10.47 2.19
N LEU A 45 22.48 10.16 3.00
CA LEU A 45 23.26 8.91 2.94
C LEU A 45 22.57 7.62 3.45
N LYS A 46 21.33 7.64 3.94
CA LYS A 46 20.87 6.51 4.80
C LYS A 46 19.39 6.16 4.90
N LYS A 47 18.49 6.75 4.13
CA LYS A 47 17.10 6.28 4.15
C LYS A 47 16.91 5.16 3.14
N ASP A 48 16.41 4.02 3.63
CA ASP A 48 15.96 2.94 2.77
C ASP A 48 14.79 3.47 1.93
N ILE A 49 15.09 3.85 0.68
CA ILE A 49 14.10 4.35 -0.28
C ILE A 49 12.99 3.33 -0.51
N LYS A 50 13.29 2.04 -0.37
CA LYS A 50 12.30 0.96 -0.52
C LYS A 50 11.25 1.05 0.57
N GLU A 51 11.67 1.22 1.82
CA GLU A 51 10.76 1.37 2.94
C GLU A 51 9.87 2.60 2.77
N ALA A 52 10.48 3.76 2.45
CA ALA A 52 9.76 5.01 2.24
C ALA A 52 8.77 4.92 1.07
N TYR A 53 9.18 4.27 -0.02
CA TYR A 53 8.34 4.08 -1.21
C TYR A 53 7.15 3.17 -0.90
N LEU A 54 7.37 2.01 -0.28
CA LEU A 54 6.28 1.09 0.08
C LEU A 54 5.30 1.73 1.08
N LEU A 55 5.79 2.51 2.05
CA LEU A 55 4.91 3.30 2.93
C LEU A 55 4.10 4.32 2.13
N SER A 56 4.70 4.99 1.14
CA SER A 56 3.97 5.93 0.28
C SER A 56 2.84 5.28 -0.52
N GLU A 57 2.94 3.98 -0.81
CA GLU A 57 1.86 3.22 -1.46
C GLU A 57 0.79 2.76 -0.46
N ILE A 58 1.16 2.44 0.78
CA ILE A 58 0.23 1.94 1.81
C ILE A 58 -0.57 3.07 2.47
N LEU A 59 0.04 4.22 2.74
CA LEU A 59 -0.61 5.32 3.46
C LEU A 59 -1.90 5.80 2.77
N PRO A 60 -1.97 5.98 1.44
CA PRO A 60 -3.23 6.30 0.75
C PRO A 60 -4.29 5.20 0.90
N ALA A 61 -3.89 3.94 0.97
CA ALA A 61 -4.81 2.83 1.19
C ALA A 61 -5.39 2.85 2.61
N LEU A 62 -4.60 3.23 3.61
CA LEU A 62 -5.09 3.46 4.98
C LEU A 62 -6.06 4.65 5.03
N ALA A 63 -5.67 5.78 4.45
CA ALA A 63 -6.53 6.97 4.41
C ALA A 63 -7.86 6.71 3.69
N HIS A 64 -7.88 5.85 2.67
CA HIS A 64 -9.11 5.44 2.00
C HIS A 64 -10.07 4.71 2.95
N LEU A 65 -9.55 3.95 3.92
CA LEU A 65 -10.38 3.19 4.85
C LEU A 65 -10.93 4.04 6.00
N ASP A 66 -10.43 5.26 6.21
CA ASP A 66 -10.92 6.19 7.23
C ASP A 66 -12.36 6.66 6.99
N GLN A 67 -12.90 6.45 5.78
CA GLN A 67 -14.31 6.71 5.45
C GLN A 67 -15.29 5.68 6.04
N PHE A 68 -14.79 4.56 6.57
CA PHE A 68 -15.62 3.51 7.17
C PHE A 68 -15.55 3.58 8.69
N GLU A 69 -16.67 3.26 9.34
CA GLU A 69 -16.72 3.13 10.79
C GLU A 69 -15.89 1.93 11.26
N LEU A 70 -15.27 2.05 12.44
CA LEU A 70 -14.46 0.97 13.03
C LEU A 70 -15.25 -0.34 13.15
N SER A 71 -16.52 -0.26 13.58
CA SER A 71 -17.38 -1.43 13.70
C SER A 71 -17.60 -2.14 12.36
N ASP A 72 -17.69 -1.38 11.27
CA ASP A 72 -17.89 -1.95 9.94
C ASP A 72 -16.64 -2.66 9.44
N LEU A 73 -15.46 -2.10 9.71
CA LEU A 73 -14.18 -2.73 9.40
C LEU A 73 -14.02 -4.04 10.20
N GLU A 74 -14.26 -4.01 11.51
CA GLU A 74 -14.19 -5.21 12.38
C GLU A 74 -15.17 -6.30 11.93
N ASN A 75 -16.43 -5.94 11.66
CA ASN A 75 -17.44 -6.88 11.18
C ASN A 75 -17.06 -7.49 9.83
N THR A 76 -16.42 -6.72 8.95
CA THR A 76 -15.96 -7.21 7.65
C THR A 76 -14.85 -8.25 7.79
N LEU A 77 -13.90 -8.05 8.72
CA LEU A 77 -12.84 -9.03 9.01
C LEU A 77 -13.39 -10.34 9.60
N MET A 78 -14.52 -10.30 10.32
CA MET A 78 -15.15 -11.48 10.93
C MET A 78 -16.07 -12.26 9.97
N SER A 79 -16.36 -11.73 8.78
CA SER A 79 -17.31 -12.35 7.86
C SER A 79 -16.71 -13.54 7.11
N GLU A 80 -17.28 -14.73 7.30
CA GLU A 80 -16.85 -15.96 6.61
C GLU A 80 -17.30 -16.03 5.13
N ARG A 81 -18.27 -15.20 4.70
CA ARG A 81 -18.99 -15.38 3.43
C ARG A 81 -18.48 -14.57 2.24
N GLY A 82 -17.48 -13.71 2.41
CA GLY A 82 -17.05 -12.87 1.30
C GLY A 82 -15.75 -12.15 1.58
N GLY A 83 -14.64 -12.78 1.19
CA GLY A 83 -13.37 -12.10 0.92
C GLY A 83 -12.72 -11.34 2.09
N GLY A 84 -13.31 -11.27 3.28
CA GLY A 84 -12.69 -10.82 4.53
C GLY A 84 -12.11 -9.40 4.57
N TYR A 85 -12.31 -8.52 3.57
CA TYR A 85 -11.79 -7.15 3.65
C TYR A 85 -12.60 -6.10 2.88
N ARG A 86 -12.49 -4.84 3.32
CA ARG A 86 -12.92 -3.67 2.55
C ARG A 86 -11.85 -3.33 1.54
N TRP A 87 -12.27 -3.18 0.28
CA TRP A 87 -11.37 -2.76 -0.79
C TRP A 87 -10.68 -1.43 -0.43
N ALA A 88 -9.39 -1.37 -0.74
CA ALA A 88 -8.58 -0.17 -0.64
C ALA A 88 -7.74 -0.05 -1.93
N PRO A 89 -7.29 1.15 -2.32
CA PRO A 89 -6.45 1.35 -3.48
C PRO A 89 -5.05 0.77 -3.23
N VAL A 90 -4.93 -0.54 -3.41
CA VAL A 90 -3.66 -1.25 -3.33
C VAL A 90 -3.16 -1.57 -4.73
N ALA A 91 -2.07 -0.95 -5.13
CA ALA A 91 -1.44 -1.13 -6.43
C ALA A 91 0.06 -0.86 -6.33
N GLY A 92 0.78 -1.15 -7.41
CA GLY A 92 2.20 -0.83 -7.49
C GLY A 92 3.12 -1.92 -6.92
N LYS A 93 4.27 -1.50 -6.42
CA LYS A 93 5.34 -2.40 -6.01
C LYS A 93 4.95 -3.25 -4.80
N MET A 94 4.16 -2.68 -3.88
CA MET A 94 3.72 -3.39 -2.69
C MET A 94 2.91 -4.66 -2.97
N GLY A 95 2.25 -4.75 -4.13
CA GLY A 95 1.46 -5.93 -4.46
C GLY A 95 2.30 -7.14 -4.89
N TRP A 96 3.52 -6.94 -5.40
CA TRP A 96 4.34 -8.05 -5.94
C TRP A 96 5.66 -8.24 -5.18
N ASP A 97 6.17 -7.22 -4.47
CA ASP A 97 7.36 -7.30 -3.62
C ASP A 97 7.05 -7.89 -2.24
N HIS A 98 6.61 -9.16 -2.23
CA HIS A 98 6.00 -9.80 -1.06
C HIS A 98 6.84 -9.74 0.22
N TRP A 99 8.17 -9.90 0.11
CA TRP A 99 9.05 -9.94 1.28
C TRP A 99 9.14 -8.57 1.97
N SER A 100 9.38 -7.50 1.21
CA SER A 100 9.46 -6.16 1.80
C SER A 100 8.09 -5.67 2.25
N THR A 101 7.03 -5.93 1.48
CA THR A 101 5.68 -5.58 1.91
C THR A 101 5.29 -6.26 3.21
N LYS A 102 5.66 -7.52 3.42
CA LYS A 102 5.43 -8.23 4.68
C LYS A 102 6.06 -7.51 5.87
N GLN A 103 7.32 -7.07 5.74
CA GLN A 103 8.02 -6.35 6.82
C GLN A 103 7.34 -5.02 7.15
N ILE A 104 6.84 -4.30 6.14
CA ILE A 104 6.09 -3.05 6.36
C ILE A 104 4.80 -3.34 7.13
N PHE A 105 4.07 -4.40 6.79
CA PHE A 105 2.86 -4.78 7.52
C PHE A 105 3.15 -5.22 8.96
N GLU A 106 4.23 -5.97 9.20
CA GLU A 106 4.66 -6.32 10.56
C GLU A 106 4.98 -5.06 11.39
N ARG A 107 5.59 -4.04 10.77
CA ARG A 107 5.81 -2.73 11.41
C ARG A 107 4.48 -1.99 11.65
N LEU A 108 3.60 -1.95 10.65
CA LEU A 108 2.29 -1.28 10.70
C LEU A 108 1.35 -1.83 11.76
N GLU A 109 1.49 -3.11 12.10
CA GLU A 109 0.66 -3.77 13.09
C GLU A 109 1.19 -3.59 14.53
N THR A 110 2.33 -2.91 14.72
CA THR A 110 2.87 -2.61 16.05
C THR A 110 2.12 -1.45 16.73
N GLU A 111 1.94 -1.54 18.06
CA GLU A 111 1.26 -0.49 18.84
C GLU A 111 1.90 0.89 18.70
N LYS A 112 3.25 0.93 18.65
CA LYS A 112 3.98 2.18 18.49
C LYS A 112 3.62 2.87 17.17
N PHE A 113 3.65 2.14 16.07
CA PHE A 113 3.46 2.74 14.76
C PHE A 113 1.99 3.06 14.48
N THR A 114 1.04 2.27 14.99
CA THR A 114 -0.38 2.62 14.91
C THR A 114 -0.70 3.87 15.72
N ALA A 115 -0.04 4.07 16.87
CA ALA A 115 -0.16 5.30 17.65
C ALA A 115 0.41 6.52 16.89
N GLU A 116 1.61 6.41 16.31
CA GLU A 116 2.22 7.47 15.50
C GLU A 116 1.33 7.88 14.30
N LEU A 117 0.73 6.90 13.62
CA LEU A 117 -0.19 7.17 12.51
C LEU A 117 -1.52 7.79 12.99
N ALA A 118 -2.05 7.34 14.12
CA ALA A 118 -3.25 7.94 14.69
C ALA A 118 -3.00 9.40 15.10
N GLU A 119 -1.85 9.71 15.72
CA GLU A 119 -1.44 11.09 16.01
C GLU A 119 -1.31 11.95 14.75
N ALA A 120 -0.88 11.35 13.63
CA ALA A 120 -0.81 12.00 12.33
C ALA A 120 -2.20 12.19 11.66
N GLY A 121 -3.28 11.69 12.26
CA GLY A 121 -4.66 11.89 11.80
C GLY A 121 -5.30 10.68 11.11
N PHE A 122 -4.59 9.57 10.92
CA PHE A 122 -5.16 8.34 10.36
C PHE A 122 -6.12 7.68 11.34
N GLY A 123 -7.09 6.90 10.83
CA GLY A 123 -8.05 6.18 11.66
C GLY A 123 -8.89 7.12 12.54
N ASN A 124 -9.10 8.36 12.11
CA ASN A 124 -9.75 9.42 12.89
C ASN A 124 -9.13 9.63 14.28
N GLY A 125 -7.80 9.48 14.40
CA GLY A 125 -7.07 9.61 15.66
C GLY A 125 -7.17 8.39 16.59
N ASN A 126 -7.71 7.26 16.12
CA ASN A 126 -7.85 6.04 16.90
C ASN A 126 -6.82 4.97 16.46
N PRO A 127 -5.82 4.63 17.29
CA PRO A 127 -4.81 3.60 16.97
C PRO A 127 -5.42 2.23 16.66
N LYS A 128 -6.57 1.89 17.28
CA LYS A 128 -7.28 0.65 16.99
C LYS A 128 -7.85 0.65 15.58
N ALA A 129 -8.39 1.79 15.12
CA ALA A 129 -8.89 1.93 13.75
C ALA A 129 -7.76 1.81 12.74
N VAL A 130 -6.60 2.42 13.00
CA VAL A 130 -5.41 2.25 12.16
C VAL A 130 -4.98 0.77 12.07
N ASN A 131 -4.93 0.06 13.21
CA ASN A 131 -4.56 -1.36 13.22
C ASN A 131 -5.53 -2.23 12.40
N VAL A 132 -6.84 -2.00 12.56
CA VAL A 132 -7.88 -2.72 11.82
C VAL A 132 -7.82 -2.40 10.33
N ALA A 133 -7.63 -1.12 9.96
CA ALA A 133 -7.44 -0.71 8.58
C ALA A 133 -6.20 -1.37 7.95
N ALA A 134 -5.07 -1.45 8.67
CA ALA A 134 -3.87 -2.11 8.18
C ALA A 134 -4.10 -3.59 7.80
N LYS A 135 -4.93 -4.32 8.57
CA LYS A 135 -5.33 -5.70 8.27
C LYS A 135 -6.12 -5.81 6.96
N HIS A 136 -7.02 -4.86 6.70
CA HIS A 136 -7.73 -4.79 5.43
C HIS A 136 -6.80 -4.55 4.25
N VAL A 137 -5.86 -3.60 4.37
CA VAL A 137 -4.87 -3.34 3.30
C VAL A 137 -3.99 -4.57 3.08
N ARG A 138 -3.57 -5.25 4.13
CA ARG A 138 -2.79 -6.50 4.03
C ARG A 138 -3.53 -7.58 3.27
N LEU A 139 -4.80 -7.79 3.58
CA LEU A 139 -5.64 -8.76 2.87
C LEU A 139 -5.89 -8.33 1.42
N ALA A 140 -6.12 -7.05 1.17
CA ALA A 140 -6.27 -6.52 -0.18
C ALA A 140 -5.02 -6.77 -1.02
N VAL A 141 -3.83 -6.51 -0.46
CA VAL A 141 -2.54 -6.79 -1.10
C VAL A 141 -2.36 -8.29 -1.35
N ALA A 142 -2.67 -9.14 -0.38
CA ALA A 142 -2.55 -10.59 -0.53
C ALA A 142 -3.47 -11.17 -1.62
N ASN A 143 -4.60 -10.51 -1.90
CA ASN A 143 -5.55 -10.89 -2.94
C ASN A 143 -5.31 -10.17 -4.28
N LEU A 144 -4.24 -9.38 -4.41
CA LEU A 144 -3.82 -8.86 -5.72
C LEU A 144 -3.30 -10.02 -6.57
N HIS A 145 -4.12 -10.46 -7.51
CA HIS A 145 -3.68 -11.35 -8.57
C HIS A 145 -3.03 -10.52 -9.67
N TRP A 146 -1.70 -10.57 -9.74
CA TRP A 146 -0.97 -10.07 -10.90
C TRP A 146 -1.16 -11.05 -12.05
N GLN A 147 -2.11 -10.74 -12.94
CA GLN A 147 -2.23 -11.35 -14.26
C GLN A 147 -1.30 -10.67 -15.26
#